data_AF-A0A9E3B3E7-F1
#
_entry.id   AF-A0A9E3B3E7-F1
#
_cell.length_a   1.000
_cell.length_b   1.000
_cell.length_c   1.000
_cell.angle_alpha   90.00
_cell.angle_beta   90.00
_cell.angle_gamma   90.00
#
_symmetry.space_group_name_H-M   'P 1'
#
loop_
_entity.id
_entity.type
_entity.pdbx_description
1 polymer ?
#
loop_
_entity_poly.entity_id
_entity_poly.type
_entity_poly.pdbx_seq_one_letter_code
_entity_poly.pdbx_strand_id
1 'polypeptide(L)' 'MNFVRPSKGYSFYGQTTSLCETCLRLVPAKIVIEGDDVFYLKRCGEHGAQKTLIASDAAYYRSCKDFIKPGDLPL' A
#
# COMPACT_ATOMS: atom_id res chain seq x y z
N MET A 1 30.46 8.41 18.46
CA MET A 1 29.01 8.32 18.64
C MET A 1 28.41 7.83 17.32
N ASN A 2 27.88 6.61 17.27
CA ASN A 2 27.31 6.08 16.03
C ASN A 2 25.88 6.61 15.86
N PHE A 3 25.68 7.48 14.87
CA PHE A 3 24.37 7.96 14.46
C PHE A 3 23.68 6.93 13.57
N VAL A 4 23.10 5.89 14.19
CA VAL A 4 22.25 4.93 13.45
C VAL A 4 20.86 5.54 13.30
N ARG A 5 20.42 5.75 12.05
CA ARG A 5 19.05 6.19 11.76
C ARG A 5 18.09 5.01 12.01
N PRO A 6 16.99 5.19 12.76
CA PRO A 6 16.02 4.13 12.95
C PRO A 6 15.34 3.80 11.62
N SER A 7 15.30 2.51 11.27
CA SER A 7 14.56 1.99 10.13
C SER A 7 13.13 1.61 10.53
N LYS A 8 12.21 1.69 9.57
CA LYS A 8 10.86 1.12 9.72
C LYS A 8 10.94 -0.40 9.64
N GLY A 9 10.03 -1.11 10.32
CA GLY A 9 9.88 -2.57 10.21
C GLY A 9 9.20 -3.06 8.92
N TYR A 10 8.99 -2.17 7.95
CA TYR A 10 8.37 -2.50 6.66
C TYR A 10 9.14 -1.83 5.52
N SER A 11 9.02 -2.40 4.33
CA SER A 11 9.54 -1.84 3.08
C SER A 11 8.45 -1.05 2.37
N PHE A 12 8.78 0.14 1.86
CA PHE A 12 7.90 0.90 0.98
C PHE A 12 7.93 0.30 -0.43
N TYR A 13 6.78 -0.16 -0.92
CA TYR A 13 6.66 -0.77 -2.25
C TYR A 13 6.12 0.20 -3.29
N GLY A 14 5.23 1.11 -2.89
CA GLY A 14 4.65 2.09 -3.81
C GLY A 14 3.59 2.96 -3.16
N GLN A 15 2.92 3.76 -3.97
CA GLN A 15 1.83 4.63 -3.54
C GLN A 15 0.60 4.43 -4.42
N THR A 16 -0.56 4.66 -3.83
CA THR A 16 -1.86 4.58 -4.50
C THR A 16 -2.87 5.47 -3.76
N THR A 17 -4.11 5.50 -4.22
CA THR A 17 -5.26 6.03 -3.49
C THR A 17 -6.12 4.89 -2.96
N SER A 18 -6.78 5.11 -1.83
CA SER A 18 -7.72 4.16 -1.23
C SER A 18 -8.84 4.91 -0.53
N LEU A 19 -9.83 4.19 0.00
CA LEU A 19 -10.93 4.77 0.75
C LEU A 19 -10.59 4.85 2.24
N CYS A 20 -10.95 5.96 2.88
CA CYS A 20 -11.02 6.04 4.33
C CYS A 20 -12.07 5.04 4.85
N GLU A 21 -11.75 4.27 5.89
CA GLU A 21 -12.69 3.28 6.47
C GLU A 21 -13.94 3.90 7.11
N THR A 22 -13.94 5.22 7.34
CA THR A 22 -15.05 5.91 8.01
C THR A 22 -15.85 6.76 7.04
N CYS A 23 -15.23 7.75 6.38
CA CYS A 23 -15.94 8.66 5.49
C CYS A 23 -15.92 8.26 4.01
N LEU A 24 -15.25 7.15 3.65
CA LEU A 24 -15.16 6.63 2.28
C LEU A 24 -14.61 7.62 1.23
N ARG A 25 -14.01 8.75 1.65
CA ARG A 25 -13.30 9.64 0.73
C ARG A 25 -12.01 8.99 0.26
N LEU A 26 -11.61 9.33 -0.97
CA LEU A 26 -10.30 8.98 -1.49
C LEU A 26 -9.20 9.66 -0.68
N VAL A 27 -8.24 8.87 -0.21
CA VAL A 27 -7.11 9.31 0.60
C VAL A 27 -5.80 8.72 0.03
N PRO A 28 -4.67 9.43 0.20
CA PRO A 28 -3.37 8.87 -0.18
C PRO A 28 -3.05 7.65 0.69
N ALA A 29 -2.52 6.61 0.05
CA ALA A 29 -2.12 5.37 0.68
C ALA A 29 -0.71 4.96 0.24
N LYS A 30 0.12 4.55 1.19
CA LYS A 30 1.38 3.87 0.90
C LYS A 30 1.15 2.37 0.91
N ILE A 31 1.67 1.70 -0.11
CA ILE A 31 1.76 0.24 -0.18
C ILE A 31 3.05 -0.14 0.53
N VAL A 32 2.94 -0.90 1.61
CA VAL A 32 4.08 -1.36 2.41
C VAL A 32 4.05 -2.86 2.55
N ILE A 33 5.23 -3.48 2.61
CA ILE A 33 5.40 -4.92 2.80
C ILE A 33 6.06 -5.12 4.17
N GLU A 34 5.40 -5.88 5.04
CA GLU A 34 5.85 -6.20 6.40
C GLU A 34 5.81 -7.72 6.57
N GLY A 35 6.98 -8.36 6.48
CA GLY A 35 7.05 -9.81 6.32
C GLY A 35 6.46 -10.23 4.97
N ASP A 36 5.45 -11.11 5.01
CA ASP A 36 4.72 -11.57 3.82
C ASP A 36 3.39 -10.82 3.60
N ASP A 37 2.98 -9.98 4.55
CA ASP A 37 1.77 -9.19 4.44
C ASP A 37 2.03 -7.87 3.70
N VAL A 38 1.04 -7.49 2.89
CA VAL A 38 1.00 -6.20 2.19
C VAL A 38 -0.08 -5.35 2.83
N PHE A 39 0.28 -4.13 3.24
CA PHE A 39 -0.62 -3.18 3.87
C PHE A 39 -0.75 -1.88 3.08
N TYR A 40 -1.92 -1.27 3.18
CA TYR A 40 -2.11 0.15 2.90
C TYR A 40 -1.99 0.96 4.18
N LEU A 41 -1.03 1.88 4.22
CA LEU A 41 -0.96 2.94 5.23
C LEU A 41 -1.63 4.20 4.67
N LYS A 42 -2.85 4.46 5.13
CA LYS A 42 -3.71 5.56 4.66
C LYS A 42 -3.65 6.73 5.64
N ARG A 43 -3.89 7.95 5.15
CA ARG A 43 -4.01 9.14 5.99
C ARG A 43 -5.22 9.98 5.56
N CYS A 44 -6.31 9.88 6.32
CA CYS A 44 -7.47 10.75 6.19
C CYS A 44 -7.24 12.05 6.96
N GLY A 45 -7.62 13.19 6.38
CA GLY A 45 -7.55 14.48 7.06
C GLY A 45 -8.47 14.59 8.28
N GLU A 46 -9.61 13.88 8.25
CA GLU A 46 -10.62 13.88 9.33
C GLU A 46 -10.44 12.71 10.30
N HIS A 47 -10.18 11.49 9.79
CA HIS A 47 -10.17 10.26 10.58
C HIS A 47 -8.76 9.71 10.88
N GLY A 48 -7.71 10.44 10.48
CA GLY A 48 -6.33 10.11 10.85
C GLY A 48 -5.70 8.94 10.07
N ALA A 49 -4.73 8.29 10.71
CA ALA A 49 -3.95 7.20 10.11
C ALA A 49 -4.70 5.86 10.21
N GLN A 50 -4.67 5.09 9.13
CA GLN A 50 -5.31 3.77 9.06
C GLN A 50 -4.34 2.76 8.42
N LYS A 51 -4.32 1.52 8.92
CA LYS A 51 -3.52 0.41 8.38
C LYS A 51 -4.46 -0.73 8.00
N THR A 52 -4.50 -1.06 6.71
CA THR A 52 -5.40 -2.09 6.17
C THR A 52 -4.57 -3.18 5.50
N LEU A 53 -4.79 -4.45 5.85
CA LEU A 53 -4.22 -5.59 5.13
C LEU A 53 -4.88 -5.69 3.75
N ILE A 54 -4.10 -5.81 2.69
CA ILE A 54 -4.62 -5.92 1.31
C ILE A 54 -4.18 -7.20 0.60
N ALA A 55 -3.12 -7.85 1.07
CA ALA A 55 -2.72 -9.20 0.65
C ALA A 55 -1.88 -9.84 1.76
N SER A 56 -1.90 -11.16 1.85
CA SER A 56 -1.09 -11.95 2.80
C SER A 56 0.01 -12.77 2.14
N ASP A 57 0.27 -12.52 0.85
CA ASP A 57 1.36 -13.13 0.08
C ASP A 57 2.04 -12.03 -0.73
N ALA A 58 3.22 -11.61 -0.28
CA ALA A 58 3.95 -10.52 -0.88
C ALA A 58 4.60 -10.95 -2.19
N ALA A 59 4.94 -12.23 -2.36
CA ALA A 59 5.51 -12.75 -3.60
C ALA A 59 4.48 -12.72 -4.72
N TYR A 60 3.28 -13.23 -4.46
CA TYR A 60 2.16 -13.17 -5.40
C TYR A 60 1.79 -11.73 -5.74
N TYR A 61 1.65 -10.85 -4.72
CA TYR A 61 1.32 -9.44 -4.95
C TYR A 61 2.30 -8.73 -5.88
N ARG A 62 3.61 -9.01 -5.75
CA ARG A 62 4.63 -8.48 -6.66
C ARG A 62 4.46 -9.00 -8.09
N SER A 63 4.21 -10.31 -8.23
CA SER A 63 4.08 -10.97 -9.53
C SER A 63 2.87 -10.49 -10.34
N CYS A 64 1.84 -9.94 -9.70
CA CYS A 64 0.66 -9.40 -10.40
C CYS A 64 1.03 -8.34 -11.46
N LYS A 65 2.15 -7.63 -11.29
CA LYS A 65 2.63 -6.64 -12.28
C LYS A 65 3.18 -7.29 -13.55
N ASP A 66 3.57 -8.56 -13.48
CA ASP A 66 4.14 -9.30 -14.61
C ASP A 66 3.05 -9.83 -15.56
N PHE A 67 1.80 -9.91 -15.08
CA PHE A 67 0.66 -10.49 -15.81
C PHE A 67 -0.40 -9.44 -16.22
N ILE A 68 -0.02 -8.17 -16.35
CA ILE A 68 -0.94 -7.10 -16.75
C ILE A 68 -1.34 -7.28 -18.23
N LYS A 69 -2.64 -7.49 -18.47
CA LYS A 69 -3.21 -7.54 -19.84
C LYS A 69 -3.15 -6.14 -20.49
N PRO A 70 -2.81 -6.04 -21.79
CA PRO A 70 -3.01 -4.81 -22.57
C PRO A 70 -4.46 -4.31 -22.50
N GLY A 71 -4.64 -2.99 -22.51
CA GLY A 71 -5.97 -2.37 -22.55
C GLY A 71 -6.69 -2.67 -23.86
N ASP A 72 -7.98 -3.00 -23.78
CA ASP A 72 -8.84 -3.16 -24.95
C ASP A 72 -9.14 -1.77 -25.56
N LEU A 73 -9.20 -1.69 -26.89
CA LEU A 73 -9.60 -0.47 -27.59
C LEU A 73 -11.12 -0.29 -27.53
N PRO A 74 -11.63 0.96 -27.49
CA PRO A 74 -13.05 1.24 -27.68
C PRO A 74 -13.54 0.71 -29.03
N LEU A 75 -14.81 0.30 -29.10
CA LEU A 75 -15.51 0.00 -30.36
C LEU A 75 -15.73 1.26 -31.19
#